data_AF-X0WCX7-F1
#
_entry.id   AF-X0WCX7-F1
#
_cell.length_a   1.000
_cell.length_b   1.000
_cell.length_c   1.000
_cell.angle_alpha   90.00
_cell.angle_beta   90.00
_cell.angle_gamma   90.00
#
_symmetry.space_group_name_H-M   'P 1'
#
loop_
_entity.id
_entity.type
_entity.pdbx_description
1 polymer ?
#
loop_
_entity_poly.entity_id
_entity_poly.type
_entity_poly.pdbx_seq_one_letter_code
_entity_poly.pdbx_strand_id
1 'polypeptide(L)'
;RYLSSGLIKGVGPATADRIVKQFGNKTLDVLENDLQRLTEVEGIAEKRVEMISKSWEEHKEIKRVMIFLQSYQITTGYAVKIYKTYGNKAIEKLKENPYRLVDDVFGIGFKIADRIAQNLGIEATSPARIKAGIKYILNELANQGHCYALNDEIIKRGSELLEVEESLFEKVLSILRNNREIIVEEDRVWLPLYYFAELRVSKKLIELLKFPQQLINIDVQKKIKYLEKKYRFSFAEEQKDA
;
A
#
# COMPACT_ATOMS: atom_id res chain seq x y z
N ARG A 1 34.93 13.59 1.31
CA ARG A 1 33.98 13.25 2.41
C ARG A 1 32.85 12.30 1.99
N TYR A 2 32.34 12.34 0.76
CA TYR A 2 31.28 11.42 0.29
C TYR A 2 31.73 9.94 0.24
N LEU A 3 32.95 9.66 -0.24
CA LEU A 3 33.49 8.31 -0.41
C LEU A 3 33.86 7.60 0.91
N SER A 4 34.22 8.37 1.95
CA SER A 4 34.62 7.85 3.26
C SER A 4 33.44 7.65 4.23
N SER A 5 32.21 7.95 3.80
CA SER A 5 31.00 7.90 4.62
C SER A 5 30.47 6.47 4.89
N GLY A 6 31.14 5.44 4.37
CA GLY A 6 30.70 4.04 4.48
C GLY A 6 29.54 3.67 3.55
N LEU A 7 29.10 4.59 2.68
CA LEU A 7 28.05 4.36 1.70
C LEU A 7 28.49 3.33 0.63
N ILE A 8 29.77 3.28 0.27
CA ILE A 8 30.25 2.38 -0.79
C ILE A 8 30.95 1.18 -0.18
N LYS A 9 30.37 -0.01 -0.33
CA LYS A 9 30.99 -1.26 0.12
C LYS A 9 32.31 -1.45 -0.61
N GLY A 10 33.38 -1.66 0.15
CA GLY A 10 34.74 -1.83 -0.39
C GLY A 10 35.64 -0.60 -0.31
N VAL A 11 35.08 0.58 -0.05
CA VAL A 11 35.82 1.84 0.14
C VAL A 11 35.80 2.23 1.62
N GLY A 12 36.87 1.89 2.34
CA GLY A 12 37.11 2.41 3.69
C GLY A 12 37.77 3.80 3.66
N PRO A 13 37.90 4.48 4.82
CA PRO A 13 38.52 5.82 4.90
C PRO A 13 39.91 5.86 4.25
N ALA A 14 40.77 4.89 4.55
CA ALA A 14 42.12 4.81 4.00
C ALA A 14 42.17 4.49 2.48
N THR A 15 41.13 3.84 1.93
CA THR A 15 41.02 3.60 0.48
C THR A 15 40.46 4.85 -0.21
N ALA A 16 39.48 5.52 0.41
CA ALA A 16 38.94 6.79 -0.09
C ALA A 16 40.04 7.85 -0.21
N ASP A 17 40.91 7.98 0.80
CA ASP A 17 42.01 8.95 0.78
C ASP A 17 43.02 8.66 -0.33
N ARG A 18 43.32 7.38 -0.59
CA ARG A 18 44.19 6.96 -1.70
C ARG A 18 43.59 7.27 -3.07
N ILE A 19 42.31 6.99 -3.27
CA ILE A 19 41.60 7.30 -4.52
C ILE A 19 41.59 8.82 -4.78
N VAL A 20 41.32 9.61 -3.75
CA VAL A 20 41.34 11.09 -3.86
C VAL A 20 42.75 11.61 -4.09
N LYS A 21 43.77 11.01 -3.47
CA LYS A 21 45.17 11.38 -3.69
C LYS A 21 45.64 11.12 -5.13
N GLN A 22 45.17 10.03 -5.76
CA GLN A 22 45.53 9.65 -7.12
C GLN A 22 44.78 10.48 -8.18
N PHE A 23 43.46 10.63 -8.04
CA PHE A 23 42.62 11.25 -9.09
C PHE A 23 42.20 12.69 -8.81
N GLY A 24 42.36 13.17 -7.57
CA GLY A 24 42.03 14.53 -7.16
C GLY A 24 40.62 14.95 -7.56
N ASN A 25 40.52 15.99 -8.38
CA ASN A 25 39.24 16.52 -8.85
C ASN A 25 38.52 15.58 -9.83
N LYS A 26 39.24 14.65 -10.47
CA LYS A 26 38.68 13.66 -11.42
C LYS A 26 38.12 12.43 -10.74
N THR A 27 38.18 12.33 -9.40
CA THR A 27 37.72 11.13 -8.69
C THR A 27 36.26 10.80 -8.98
N LEU A 28 35.37 11.80 -9.05
CA LEU A 28 33.96 11.56 -9.37
C LEU A 28 33.79 11.11 -10.82
N ASP A 29 34.46 11.75 -11.78
CA ASP A 29 34.42 11.35 -13.19
C ASP A 29 34.90 9.92 -13.42
N VAL A 30 35.96 9.51 -12.72
CA VAL A 30 36.50 8.14 -12.77
C VAL A 30 35.47 7.15 -12.22
N LEU A 31 34.82 7.47 -11.10
CA LEU A 31 33.77 6.60 -10.55
C LEU A 31 32.52 6.54 -11.44
N GLU A 32 32.24 7.59 -12.20
CA GLU A 32 31.03 7.69 -13.01
C GLU A 32 31.21 7.12 -14.44
N ASN A 33 32.41 7.24 -15.01
CA ASN A 33 32.68 6.90 -16.42
C ASN A 33 33.74 5.82 -16.62
N ASP A 34 34.65 5.58 -15.66
CA ASP A 34 35.79 4.68 -15.86
C ASP A 34 36.30 4.03 -14.55
N LEU A 35 35.46 3.18 -13.97
CA LEU A 35 35.76 2.48 -12.70
C LEU A 35 36.99 1.57 -12.79
N GLN A 36 37.39 1.12 -13.98
CA GLN A 36 38.56 0.24 -14.13
C GLN A 36 39.87 0.93 -13.74
N ARG A 37 39.95 2.26 -13.92
CA ARG A 37 41.10 3.05 -13.50
C ARG A 37 41.36 3.00 -12.01
N LEU A 38 40.40 2.58 -11.19
CA LEU A 38 40.64 2.35 -9.75
C LEU A 38 41.76 1.32 -9.49
N THR A 39 42.09 0.45 -10.45
CA THR A 39 43.26 -0.45 -10.37
C THR A 39 44.61 0.29 -10.39
N GLU A 40 44.67 1.52 -10.91
CA GLU A 40 45.87 2.39 -10.85
C GLU A 40 46.20 2.81 -9.40
N VAL A 41 45.26 2.66 -8.46
CA VAL A 41 45.44 3.00 -7.05
C VAL A 41 46.00 1.81 -6.29
N GLU A 42 47.14 2.04 -5.64
CA GLU A 42 47.83 1.03 -4.84
C GLU A 42 46.91 0.40 -3.78
N GLY A 43 46.78 -0.93 -3.83
CA GLY A 43 45.95 -1.73 -2.91
C GLY A 43 44.48 -1.89 -3.30
N ILE A 44 44.09 -1.51 -4.53
CA ILE A 44 42.80 -1.84 -5.12
C ILE A 44 42.99 -2.91 -6.20
N ALA A 45 42.63 -4.16 -5.85
CA ALA A 45 42.60 -5.27 -6.80
C ALA A 45 41.29 -5.29 -7.60
N GLU A 46 41.27 -6.00 -8.72
CA GLU A 46 40.13 -6.10 -9.64
C GLU A 46 38.84 -6.57 -8.95
N LYS A 47 38.93 -7.58 -8.07
CA LYS A 47 37.80 -8.03 -7.23
C LYS A 47 37.21 -6.93 -6.35
N ARG A 48 38.04 -5.97 -5.91
CA ARG A 48 37.61 -4.82 -5.12
C ARG A 48 36.94 -3.79 -6.02
N VAL A 49 37.45 -3.59 -7.23
CA VAL A 49 36.82 -2.74 -8.26
C VAL A 49 35.43 -3.25 -8.61
N GLU A 50 35.24 -4.56 -8.80
CA GLU A 50 33.90 -5.15 -9.03
C GLU A 50 32.92 -4.85 -7.90
N MET A 51 33.36 -5.01 -6.65
CA MET A 51 32.54 -4.72 -5.48
C MET A 51 32.19 -3.23 -5.37
N ILE A 52 33.16 -2.35 -5.65
CA ILE A 52 32.96 -0.89 -5.67
C ILE A 52 32.00 -0.52 -6.80
N SER A 53 32.18 -1.09 -7.99
CA SER A 53 31.33 -0.86 -9.17
C SER A 53 29.88 -1.22 -8.90
N LYS A 54 29.62 -2.41 -8.36
CA LYS A 54 28.27 -2.83 -7.98
C LYS A 54 27.64 -1.90 -6.93
N SER A 55 28.40 -1.57 -5.88
CA SER A 55 27.93 -0.68 -4.82
C SER A 55 27.71 0.76 -5.33
N TRP A 56 28.52 1.23 -6.29
CA TRP A 56 28.37 2.54 -6.87
C TRP A 56 27.13 2.63 -7.76
N GLU A 57 26.88 1.63 -8.59
CA GLU A 57 25.69 1.56 -9.44
C GLU A 57 24.40 1.51 -8.59
N GLU A 58 24.38 0.69 -7.53
CA GLU A 58 23.25 0.66 -6.58
C GLU A 58 23.01 2.05 -5.95
N HIS A 59 24.06 2.75 -5.53
CA HIS A 59 23.94 4.10 -4.96
C HIS A 59 23.54 5.17 -5.98
N LYS A 60 23.98 5.03 -7.22
CA LYS A 60 23.62 5.91 -8.33
C LYS A 60 22.12 5.81 -8.63
N GLU A 61 21.58 4.59 -8.69
CA GLU A 61 20.15 4.37 -8.90
C GLU A 61 19.32 4.87 -7.70
N ILE A 62 19.76 4.65 -6.46
CA ILE A 62 19.13 5.25 -5.27
C ILE A 62 19.07 6.78 -5.43
N LYS A 63 20.20 7.42 -5.73
CA LYS A 63 20.30 8.88 -5.88
C LYS A 63 19.38 9.38 -6.98
N ARG A 64 19.35 8.69 -8.12
CA ARG A 64 18.47 9.01 -9.26
C ARG A 64 17.00 8.98 -8.86
N VAL A 65 16.56 7.91 -8.18
CA VAL A 65 15.19 7.81 -7.67
C VAL A 65 14.89 8.92 -6.67
N MET A 66 15.79 9.20 -5.72
CA MET A 66 15.58 10.25 -4.72
C MET A 66 15.47 11.64 -5.35
N ILE A 67 16.32 11.97 -6.31
CA ILE A 67 16.25 13.25 -7.04
C ILE A 67 14.94 13.36 -7.82
N PHE A 68 14.52 12.28 -8.49
CA PHE A 68 13.25 12.25 -9.21
C PHE A 68 12.07 12.51 -8.27
N LEU A 69 12.00 11.82 -7.13
CA LEU A 69 10.90 11.99 -6.18
C LEU A 69 10.91 13.42 -5.60
N GLN A 70 12.08 13.97 -5.29
CA GLN A 70 12.22 15.34 -4.80
C GLN A 70 11.85 16.40 -5.86
N SER A 71 12.14 16.17 -7.15
CA SER A 71 11.74 17.09 -8.22
C SER A 71 10.22 17.23 -8.33
N TYR A 72 9.47 16.21 -7.87
CA TYR A 72 8.01 16.24 -7.77
C TYR A 72 7.49 16.60 -6.38
N GLN A 73 8.32 17.29 -5.58
CA GLN A 73 7.98 17.79 -4.24
C GLN A 73 7.55 16.68 -3.26
N ILE A 74 7.98 15.44 -3.49
CA ILE A 74 7.73 14.33 -2.59
C ILE A 74 8.71 14.45 -1.43
N THR A 75 8.19 14.49 -0.20
CA THR A 75 9.04 14.63 0.99
C THR A 75 9.97 13.42 1.14
N THR A 76 11.16 13.63 1.71
CA THR A 76 12.16 12.59 1.92
C THR A 76 11.60 11.37 2.66
N GLY A 77 10.68 11.58 3.62
CA GLY A 77 10.03 10.50 4.35
C GLY A 77 9.20 9.58 3.45
N TYR A 78 8.38 10.13 2.55
CA TYR A 78 7.64 9.33 1.58
C TYR A 78 8.56 8.74 0.51
N ALA A 79 9.58 9.48 0.06
CA ALA A 79 10.53 8.98 -0.93
C ALA A 79 11.25 7.71 -0.46
N VAL A 80 11.67 7.67 0.82
CA VAL A 80 12.26 6.47 1.43
C VAL A 80 11.28 5.30 1.46
N LYS A 81 10.00 5.53 1.79
CA LYS A 81 8.98 4.46 1.79
C LYS A 81 8.77 3.90 0.38
N ILE A 82 8.60 4.77 -0.61
CA ILE A 82 8.41 4.38 -2.01
C ILE A 82 9.61 3.58 -2.52
N TYR A 83 10.83 4.05 -2.23
CA TYR A 83 12.04 3.34 -2.61
C TYR A 83 12.17 1.97 -1.92
N LYS A 84 11.79 1.86 -0.64
CA LYS A 84 11.79 0.56 0.05
C LYS A 84 10.83 -0.45 -0.58
N THR A 85 9.69 0.00 -1.11
CA THR A 85 8.70 -0.88 -1.75
C THR A 85 9.10 -1.27 -3.18
N TYR A 86 9.53 -0.31 -4.00
CA TYR A 86 9.74 -0.53 -5.45
C TYR A 86 11.21 -0.54 -5.90
N GLY A 87 12.13 -0.10 -5.06
CA GLY A 87 13.55 0.05 -5.38
C GLY A 87 13.75 0.90 -6.64
N ASN A 88 14.59 0.40 -7.54
CA ASN A 88 14.94 1.07 -8.80
C ASN A 88 13.73 1.22 -9.75
N LYS A 89 12.67 0.44 -9.56
CA LYS A 89 11.44 0.52 -10.38
C LYS A 89 10.45 1.58 -9.90
N ALA A 90 10.76 2.33 -8.84
CA ALA A 90 9.88 3.35 -8.29
C ALA A 90 9.43 4.37 -9.35
N ILE A 91 10.37 4.87 -10.17
CA ILE A 91 10.08 5.86 -11.22
C ILE A 91 9.12 5.28 -12.26
N GLU A 92 9.39 4.08 -12.75
CA GLU A 92 8.57 3.39 -13.75
C GLU A 92 7.15 3.17 -13.23
N LYS A 93 7.02 2.63 -12.01
CA LYS A 93 5.72 2.35 -11.39
C LYS A 93 4.90 3.61 -11.14
N LEU A 94 5.53 4.69 -10.71
CA LEU A 94 4.87 5.98 -10.52
C LEU A 94 4.39 6.60 -11.82
N LYS A 95 5.15 6.46 -12.90
CA LYS A 95 4.75 6.93 -14.23
C LYS A 95 3.61 6.09 -14.83
N GLU A 96 3.61 4.79 -14.56
CA GLU A 96 2.56 3.87 -15.00
C GLU A 96 1.22 4.18 -14.30
N ASN A 97 1.23 4.22 -12.96
CA ASN A 97 0.05 4.57 -12.18
C ASN A 97 0.45 4.97 -10.74
N PRO A 98 0.45 6.27 -10.39
CA PRO A 98 0.84 6.73 -9.06
C PRO A 98 -0.15 6.35 -7.95
N TYR A 99 -1.40 6.03 -8.29
CA TYR A 99 -2.41 5.61 -7.29
C TYR A 99 -2.15 4.22 -6.73
N ARG A 100 -1.25 3.43 -7.33
CA ARG A 100 -0.79 2.15 -6.74
C ARG A 100 -0.13 2.32 -5.38
N LEU A 101 0.38 3.52 -5.08
CA LEU A 101 0.95 3.85 -3.78
C LEU A 101 -0.03 3.59 -2.62
N VAL A 102 -1.33 3.72 -2.86
CA VAL A 102 -2.37 3.49 -1.84
C VAL A 102 -2.40 2.03 -1.38
N ASP A 103 -2.20 1.10 -2.32
CA ASP A 103 -2.26 -0.34 -2.07
C ASP A 103 -0.87 -0.89 -1.65
N ASP A 104 0.19 -0.41 -2.28
CA ASP A 104 1.53 -1.02 -2.18
C ASP A 104 2.40 -0.40 -1.06
N VAL A 105 2.13 0.83 -0.61
CA VAL A 105 3.03 1.57 0.30
C VAL A 105 2.34 1.93 1.62
N PHE A 106 2.76 1.28 2.70
CA PHE A 106 2.20 1.52 4.03
C PHE A 106 2.34 2.98 4.49
N GLY A 107 1.21 3.56 4.87
CA GLY A 107 1.11 4.94 5.35
C GLY A 107 1.12 6.00 4.24
N ILE A 108 0.90 5.61 2.98
CA ILE A 108 0.51 6.52 1.91
C ILE A 108 -0.97 6.25 1.59
N GLY A 109 -1.85 7.14 2.07
CA GLY A 109 -3.28 7.09 1.74
C GLY A 109 -3.59 7.84 0.44
N PHE A 110 -4.85 7.74 -0.02
CA PHE A 110 -5.32 8.39 -1.25
C PHE A 110 -4.96 9.87 -1.33
N LYS A 111 -5.22 10.68 -0.29
CA LYS A 111 -4.92 12.12 -0.31
C LYS A 111 -3.44 12.44 -0.58
N ILE A 112 -2.53 11.60 -0.08
CA ILE A 112 -1.09 11.77 -0.32
C ILE A 112 -0.74 11.30 -1.73
N ALA A 113 -1.29 10.15 -2.15
CA ALA A 113 -1.10 9.64 -3.51
C ALA A 113 -1.64 10.59 -4.58
N ASP A 114 -2.78 11.25 -4.34
CA ASP A 114 -3.39 12.24 -5.23
C ASP A 114 -2.49 13.46 -5.39
N ARG A 115 -1.96 13.98 -4.28
CA ARG A 115 -0.97 15.07 -4.32
C ARG A 115 0.28 14.69 -5.12
N ILE A 116 0.79 13.48 -4.93
CA ILE A 116 1.95 12.96 -5.67
C ILE A 116 1.60 12.85 -7.16
N ALA A 117 0.42 12.33 -7.50
CA ALA A 117 -0.06 12.17 -8.87
C ALA A 117 -0.23 13.52 -9.58
N GLN A 118 -0.81 14.52 -8.90
CA GLN A 118 -0.95 15.87 -9.42
C GLN A 118 0.42 16.52 -9.67
N ASN A 119 1.37 16.37 -8.75
CA ASN A 119 2.74 16.86 -8.96
C ASN A 119 3.41 16.18 -10.17
N LEU A 120 3.15 14.90 -10.38
CA LEU A 120 3.62 14.15 -11.57
C LEU A 120 2.94 14.58 -12.88
N GLY A 121 1.94 15.46 -12.83
CA GLY A 121 1.23 15.98 -13.99
C GLY A 121 0.03 15.14 -14.44
N ILE A 122 -0.50 14.27 -13.57
CA ILE A 122 -1.75 13.55 -13.88
C ILE A 122 -2.92 14.54 -13.92
N GLU A 123 -3.70 14.48 -14.99
CA GLU A 123 -4.88 15.31 -15.17
C GLU A 123 -5.92 15.09 -14.06
N ALA A 124 -6.58 16.18 -13.65
CA ALA A 124 -7.61 16.14 -12.62
C ALA A 124 -8.79 15.23 -12.99
N THR A 125 -9.11 15.13 -14.28
CA THR A 125 -10.19 14.32 -14.85
C THR A 125 -9.73 12.91 -15.25
N SER A 126 -8.49 12.53 -14.92
CA SER A 126 -7.95 11.21 -15.27
C SER A 126 -8.82 10.07 -14.72
N PRO A 127 -9.20 9.07 -15.55
CA PRO A 127 -9.94 7.90 -15.07
C PRO A 127 -9.23 7.16 -13.94
N ALA A 128 -7.89 7.16 -13.91
CA ALA A 128 -7.11 6.54 -12.85
C ALA A 128 -7.32 7.25 -11.49
N ARG A 129 -7.43 8.58 -11.50
CA ARG A 129 -7.71 9.42 -10.32
C ARG A 129 -9.10 9.14 -9.77
N ILE A 130 -10.10 9.20 -10.66
CA ILE A 130 -11.50 8.96 -10.30
C ILE A 130 -11.68 7.55 -9.73
N LYS A 131 -11.05 6.55 -10.37
CA LYS A 131 -11.05 5.17 -9.92
C LYS A 131 -10.52 5.03 -8.48
N ALA A 132 -9.37 5.66 -8.20
CA ALA A 132 -8.77 5.64 -6.87
C ALA A 132 -9.63 6.41 -5.85
N GLY A 133 -10.26 7.52 -6.25
CA GLY A 133 -11.19 8.28 -5.42
C GLY A 133 -12.44 7.48 -5.04
N ILE A 134 -13.05 6.75 -5.97
CA ILE A 134 -14.20 5.87 -5.69
C ILE A 134 -13.83 4.81 -4.65
N LYS A 135 -12.69 4.13 -4.83
CA LYS A 135 -12.21 3.14 -3.86
C LYS A 135 -11.92 3.76 -2.49
N TYR A 136 -11.37 4.98 -2.46
CA TYR A 136 -11.13 5.70 -1.22
C TYR A 136 -12.45 5.99 -0.48
N ILE A 137 -13.47 6.50 -1.18
CA ILE A 137 -14.80 6.77 -0.60
C ILE A 137 -15.42 5.50 -0.04
N LEU A 138 -15.40 4.40 -0.80
CA LEU A 138 -15.91 3.11 -0.33
C LEU A 138 -15.18 2.60 0.93
N ASN A 139 -13.85 2.77 0.98
CA ASN A 139 -13.09 2.39 2.17
C ASN A 139 -13.37 3.32 3.37
N GLU A 140 -13.55 4.62 3.15
CA GLU A 140 -13.94 5.53 4.25
C GLU A 140 -15.31 5.19 4.80
N LEU A 141 -16.29 4.91 3.93
CA LEU A 141 -17.62 4.45 4.34
C LEU A 141 -17.55 3.12 5.09
N ALA A 142 -16.71 2.18 4.64
CA ALA A 142 -16.50 0.94 5.35
C ALA A 142 -15.89 1.13 6.75
N ASN A 143 -14.94 2.06 6.90
CA ASN A 143 -14.38 2.42 8.20
C ASN A 143 -15.42 3.08 9.14
N GLN A 144 -16.49 3.64 8.59
CA GLN A 144 -17.65 4.15 9.34
C GLN A 144 -18.70 3.07 9.65
N GLY A 145 -18.47 1.82 9.20
CA GLY A 145 -19.35 0.68 9.46
C GLY A 145 -20.34 0.37 8.33
N HIS A 146 -20.27 1.06 7.19
CA HIS A 146 -21.13 0.77 6.04
C HIS A 146 -20.60 -0.44 5.24
N CYS A 147 -21.47 -1.39 4.87
CA CYS A 147 -21.09 -2.52 4.01
C CYS A 147 -21.06 -2.14 2.52
N TYR A 148 -21.91 -1.19 2.12
CA TYR A 148 -22.05 -0.68 0.76
C TYR A 148 -22.30 0.82 0.78
N ALA A 149 -22.21 1.45 -0.39
CA ALA A 149 -22.62 2.82 -0.63
C ALA A 149 -23.65 2.87 -1.76
N LEU A 150 -24.48 3.90 -1.78
CA LEU A 150 -25.38 4.15 -2.90
C LEU A 150 -24.62 4.79 -4.06
N ASN A 151 -25.02 4.49 -5.29
CA ASN A 151 -24.37 5.00 -6.50
C ASN A 151 -24.32 6.55 -6.50
N ASP A 152 -25.46 7.20 -6.27
CA ASP A 152 -25.56 8.66 -6.18
C ASP A 152 -24.68 9.27 -5.07
N GLU A 153 -24.53 8.56 -3.95
CA GLU A 153 -23.68 9.00 -2.85
C GLU A 153 -22.20 8.99 -3.25
N ILE A 154 -21.74 7.96 -3.96
CA ILE A 154 -20.38 7.88 -4.48
C ILE A 154 -20.13 9.00 -5.48
N ILE A 155 -21.06 9.24 -6.39
CA ILE A 155 -20.95 10.26 -7.44
C ILE A 155 -20.83 11.65 -6.81
N LYS A 156 -21.74 12.00 -5.88
CA LYS A 156 -21.72 13.31 -5.19
C LYS A 156 -20.47 13.52 -4.36
N ARG A 157 -20.16 12.57 -3.45
CA ARG A 157 -18.95 12.66 -2.60
C ARG A 157 -17.67 12.66 -3.44
N GLY A 158 -17.66 11.92 -4.54
CA GLY A 158 -16.53 11.87 -5.48
C GLY A 158 -16.34 13.18 -6.22
N SER A 159 -17.41 13.74 -6.76
CA SER A 159 -17.43 15.03 -7.46
C SER A 159 -16.90 16.14 -6.55
N GLU A 160 -17.38 16.19 -5.30
CA GLU A 160 -16.90 17.14 -4.28
C GLU A 160 -15.43 16.91 -3.89
N LEU A 161 -15.03 15.66 -3.66
CA LEU A 161 -13.67 15.32 -3.23
C LEU A 161 -12.62 15.60 -4.32
N LEU A 162 -12.95 15.32 -5.57
CA LEU A 162 -12.02 15.41 -6.70
C LEU A 162 -12.14 16.71 -7.48
N GLU A 163 -13.21 17.48 -7.23
CA GLU A 163 -13.59 18.70 -7.95
C GLU A 163 -13.75 18.45 -9.47
N VAL A 164 -14.50 17.40 -9.83
CA VAL A 164 -14.74 17.00 -11.24
C VAL A 164 -16.20 16.69 -11.50
N GLU A 165 -16.64 16.80 -12.75
CA GLU A 165 -18.03 16.57 -13.13
C GLU A 165 -18.53 15.16 -12.79
N GLU A 166 -19.77 15.08 -12.30
CA GLU A 166 -20.48 13.83 -11.98
C GLU A 166 -20.57 12.87 -13.19
N SER A 167 -20.68 13.41 -14.41
CA SER A 167 -20.76 12.66 -15.67
C SER A 167 -19.55 11.74 -15.92
N LEU A 168 -18.41 12.04 -15.32
CA LEU A 168 -17.19 11.23 -15.44
C LEU A 168 -17.24 9.98 -14.55
N PHE A 169 -18.00 10.00 -13.45
CA PHE A 169 -18.08 8.89 -12.51
C PHE A 169 -18.83 7.70 -13.09
N GLU A 170 -19.91 7.91 -13.83
CA GLU A 170 -20.70 6.82 -14.41
C GLU A 170 -19.86 5.90 -15.32
N LYS A 171 -19.02 6.53 -16.16
CA LYS A 171 -18.09 5.81 -17.05
C LYS A 171 -17.07 5.01 -16.25
N VAL A 172 -16.50 5.60 -15.20
CA VAL A 172 -15.46 4.96 -14.38
C VAL A 172 -16.04 3.85 -13.50
N LEU A 173 -17.24 4.02 -12.95
CA LEU A 173 -17.98 2.99 -12.23
C LEU A 173 -18.26 1.78 -13.13
N SER A 174 -18.66 2.02 -14.39
CA SER A 174 -18.84 0.96 -15.38
C SER A 174 -17.54 0.19 -15.65
N ILE A 175 -16.40 0.89 -15.77
CA ILE A 175 -15.08 0.25 -15.92
C ILE A 175 -14.71 -0.58 -14.69
N LEU A 176 -14.88 -0.02 -13.49
CA LEU A 176 -14.59 -0.69 -12.22
C LEU A 176 -15.43 -1.96 -12.05
N ARG A 177 -16.71 -1.89 -12.42
CA ARG A 177 -17.64 -3.03 -12.40
C ARG A 177 -17.19 -4.12 -13.39
N ASN A 178 -16.85 -3.75 -14.62
CA ASN A 178 -16.39 -4.70 -15.64
C ASN A 178 -15.10 -5.41 -15.24
N ASN A 179 -14.20 -4.69 -14.56
CA ASN A 179 -12.95 -5.25 -14.02
C ASN A 179 -13.14 -6.05 -12.73
N ARG A 180 -14.38 -6.14 -12.20
CA ARG A 180 -14.71 -6.79 -10.90
C ARG A 180 -13.96 -6.19 -9.71
N GLU A 181 -13.59 -4.92 -9.81
CA GLU A 181 -12.94 -4.18 -8.72
C GLU A 181 -13.97 -3.62 -7.73
N ILE A 182 -15.21 -3.50 -8.16
CA ILE A 182 -16.40 -3.23 -7.35
C ILE A 182 -17.50 -4.22 -7.76
N ILE A 183 -18.45 -4.43 -6.87
CA ILE A 183 -19.69 -5.17 -7.15
C ILE A 183 -20.85 -4.17 -7.11
N VAL A 184 -21.72 -4.23 -8.11
CA VAL A 184 -22.89 -3.34 -8.22
C VAL A 184 -24.13 -4.20 -8.38
N GLU A 185 -25.09 -4.03 -7.49
CA GLU A 185 -26.42 -4.64 -7.53
C GLU A 185 -27.47 -3.57 -7.27
N GLU A 186 -28.39 -3.40 -8.23
CA GLU A 186 -29.32 -2.27 -8.25
C GLU A 186 -28.52 -0.95 -8.14
N ASP A 187 -28.80 -0.14 -7.12
CA ASP A 187 -28.11 1.13 -6.85
C ASP A 187 -27.04 1.05 -5.76
N ARG A 188 -26.69 -0.17 -5.32
CA ARG A 188 -25.72 -0.40 -4.25
C ARG A 188 -24.39 -0.84 -4.82
N VAL A 189 -23.32 -0.32 -4.24
CA VAL A 189 -21.94 -0.54 -4.67
C VAL A 189 -21.12 -1.01 -3.49
N TRP A 190 -20.43 -2.15 -3.65
CA TRP A 190 -19.57 -2.75 -2.65
C TRP A 190 -18.12 -2.82 -3.15
N LEU A 191 -17.17 -2.77 -2.20
CA LEU A 191 -15.88 -3.41 -2.42
C LEU A 191 -16.07 -4.93 -2.35
N PRO A 192 -15.41 -5.72 -3.23
CA PRO A 192 -15.60 -7.16 -3.29
C PRO A 192 -15.41 -7.87 -1.94
N LEU A 193 -14.45 -7.40 -1.13
CA LEU A 193 -14.18 -7.93 0.21
C LEU A 193 -15.44 -7.90 1.09
N TYR A 194 -16.15 -6.76 1.14
CA TYR A 194 -17.32 -6.58 2.01
C TYR A 194 -18.54 -7.31 1.49
N TYR A 195 -18.76 -7.32 0.18
CA TYR A 195 -19.85 -8.09 -0.44
C TYR A 195 -19.73 -9.59 -0.14
N PHE A 196 -18.54 -10.17 -0.35
CA PHE A 196 -18.35 -11.60 -0.06
C PHE A 196 -18.38 -11.89 1.43
N ALA A 197 -17.92 -10.98 2.28
CA ALA A 197 -18.06 -11.11 3.73
C ALA A 197 -19.55 -11.15 4.14
N GLU A 198 -20.36 -10.22 3.64
CA GLU A 198 -21.80 -10.13 3.89
C GLU A 198 -22.55 -11.40 3.46
N LEU A 199 -22.27 -11.88 2.24
CA LEU A 199 -22.85 -13.14 1.74
C LEU A 199 -22.45 -14.35 2.60
N ARG A 200 -21.18 -14.44 3.01
CA ARG A 200 -20.68 -15.57 3.80
C ARG A 200 -21.28 -15.58 5.20
N VAL A 201 -21.36 -14.42 5.85
CA VAL A 201 -22.00 -14.29 7.16
C VAL A 201 -23.47 -14.67 7.06
N SER A 202 -24.20 -14.12 6.08
CA SER A 202 -25.61 -14.42 5.86
C SER A 202 -25.84 -15.92 5.63
N LYS A 203 -25.02 -16.54 4.77
CA LYS A 203 -25.09 -17.99 4.52
C LYS A 203 -24.82 -18.79 5.79
N LYS A 204 -23.81 -18.42 6.59
CA LYS A 204 -23.47 -19.14 7.83
C LYS A 204 -24.56 -19.02 8.87
N LEU A 205 -25.19 -17.86 9.00
CA LEU A 205 -26.35 -17.67 9.89
C LEU A 205 -27.52 -18.55 9.46
N ILE A 206 -27.83 -18.60 8.16
CA ILE A 206 -28.87 -19.49 7.63
C ILE A 206 -28.52 -20.96 7.88
N GLU A 207 -27.26 -21.36 7.69
CA GLU A 207 -26.79 -22.72 8.02
C GLU A 207 -26.96 -23.04 9.51
N LEU A 208 -26.62 -22.11 10.41
CA LEU A 208 -26.80 -22.29 11.86
C LEU A 208 -28.27 -22.41 12.25
N LEU A 209 -29.15 -21.60 11.64
CA LEU A 209 -30.60 -21.65 11.88
C LEU A 209 -31.24 -22.95 11.36
N LYS A 210 -30.73 -23.46 10.23
CA LYS A 210 -31.23 -24.70 9.60
C LYS A 210 -30.57 -25.96 10.15
N PHE A 211 -29.46 -25.84 10.89
CA PHE A 211 -28.77 -26.98 11.45
C PHE A 211 -29.75 -27.69 12.38
N PRO A 212 -30.15 -28.95 12.08
CA PRO A 212 -31.03 -29.66 12.98
C PRO A 212 -30.31 -29.74 14.33
N GLN A 213 -31.02 -29.38 15.39
CA GLN A 213 -30.55 -29.45 16.78
C GLN A 213 -30.37 -30.91 17.22
N GLN A 214 -29.65 -31.71 16.44
CA GLN A 214 -29.16 -33.01 16.84
C GLN A 214 -27.84 -32.76 17.56
N LEU A 215 -27.74 -33.32 18.78
CA LEU A 215 -26.70 -33.15 19.82
C LEU A 215 -27.15 -32.11 20.86
N ILE A 216 -27.91 -32.43 21.91
CA ILE A 216 -27.86 -33.60 22.79
C ILE A 216 -29.27 -33.82 23.33
N ASN A 217 -29.66 -35.06 23.64
CA ASN A 217 -30.86 -35.36 24.42
C ASN A 217 -30.64 -34.92 25.90
N ILE A 218 -30.32 -33.64 26.11
CA ILE A 218 -30.16 -33.02 27.42
C ILE A 218 -31.53 -32.58 27.86
N ASP A 219 -31.95 -33.14 28.99
CA ASP A 219 -33.01 -32.57 29.80
C ASP A 219 -32.51 -31.24 30.37
N VAL A 220 -32.82 -30.15 29.67
CA VAL A 220 -32.41 -28.78 29.99
C VAL A 220 -32.78 -28.43 31.44
N GLN A 221 -33.98 -28.85 31.86
CA GLN A 221 -34.48 -28.64 33.22
C GLN A 221 -33.65 -29.37 34.28
N LYS A 222 -33.24 -30.62 34.02
CA LYS A 222 -32.30 -31.33 34.91
C LYS A 222 -30.94 -30.66 34.96
N LYS A 223 -30.45 -30.11 33.84
CA LYS A 223 -29.15 -29.44 33.82
C LYS A 223 -29.19 -28.11 34.58
N ILE A 224 -30.25 -27.32 34.41
CA ILE A 224 -30.50 -26.08 35.18
C ILE A 224 -30.52 -26.39 36.68
N LYS A 225 -31.34 -27.35 37.12
CA LYS A 225 -31.40 -27.76 38.54
C LYS A 225 -30.06 -28.23 39.10
N TYR A 226 -29.27 -28.95 38.30
CA TYR A 226 -27.92 -29.35 38.69
C TYR A 226 -26.99 -28.14 38.89
N LEU A 227 -27.03 -27.16 37.99
CA LEU A 227 -26.22 -25.94 38.08
C LEU A 227 -26.64 -25.07 39.27
N GLU A 228 -27.94 -24.86 39.48
CA GLU A 228 -28.47 -24.13 40.63
C GLU A 228 -28.04 -24.75 41.96
N LYS A 229 -28.10 -26.08 42.07
CA LYS A 229 -27.65 -26.81 43.26
C LYS A 229 -26.13 -26.77 43.45
N LYS A 230 -25.36 -26.87 42.36
CA LYS A 230 -23.89 -26.85 42.40
C LYS A 230 -23.34 -25.49 42.81
N TYR A 231 -23.92 -24.42 42.29
CA TYR A 231 -23.44 -23.04 42.48
C TYR A 231 -24.25 -22.23 43.50
N ARG A 232 -25.30 -22.83 44.09
CA ARG A 232 -26.14 -22.24 45.15
C ARG A 232 -26.77 -20.90 44.77
N PHE A 233 -27.27 -20.80 43.54
CA PHE A 233 -28.08 -19.68 43.09
C PHE A 233 -29.28 -20.20 42.28
N SER A 234 -30.27 -19.33 42.05
CA SER A 234 -31.43 -19.63 41.22
C SER A 234 -31.44 -18.73 39.99
N PHE A 235 -31.77 -19.29 38.83
CA PHE A 235 -31.92 -18.52 37.61
C PHE A 235 -33.29 -17.81 37.60
N ALA A 236 -33.33 -16.60 37.04
CA ALA A 236 -34.58 -15.95 36.67
C ALA A 236 -35.25 -16.68 35.50
N GLU A 237 -36.55 -16.50 35.29
CA GLU A 237 -37.29 -17.19 34.21
C GLU A 237 -36.71 -16.85 32.83
N GLU A 238 -36.34 -15.58 32.56
CA GLU A 238 -35.74 -15.20 31.27
C GLU A 238 -34.37 -15.86 31.03
N GLN A 239 -33.66 -16.25 32.11
CA GLN A 239 -32.38 -16.96 32.02
C GLN A 239 -32.55 -18.48 31.84
N LYS A 240 -33.74 -19.01 32.16
CA LYS A 240 -34.09 -20.43 31.92
C LYS A 240 -34.61 -20.63 30.50
N ASP A 241 -35.23 -19.59 29.93
CA ASP A 241 -35.76 -19.57 28.57
C ASP A 241 -34.66 -19.34 27.50
N ALA A 242 -33.58 -18.65 27.86
CA ALA A 242 -32.42 -18.35 26.99
C ALA A 242 -31.46 -19.55 26.83
#